data_AF-A0A2G3K5B9-F1
#
_entry.id   AF-A0A2G3K5B9-F1
#
_cell.length_a   1.000
_cell.length_b   1.000
_cell.length_c   1.000
_cell.angle_alpha   90.00
_cell.angle_beta   90.00
_cell.angle_gamma   90.00
#
_symmetry.space_group_name_H-M   'P 1'
#
loop_
_entity.id
_entity.type
_entity.pdbx_description
1 polymer ?
#
loop_
_entity_poly.entity_id
_entity_poly.type
_entity_poly.pdbx_seq_one_letter_code
_entity_poly.pdbx_strand_id
1 'polypeptide(L)'
;MSDPCNYDAFRVPYASLEFLIGAGPLAIAIYFVLLSVTDPKTSLAGARTIISRQMLREWTEREIRRGRGLQRAYQATDNELRRALEELERRQLIERTGSAERLVFRMLGI
;
A
#
# COMPACT_ATOMS: atom_id res chain seq x y z
N MET A 1 24.30 -0.79 -11.06
CA MET A 1 23.50 -1.96 -11.52
C MET A 1 22.79 -2.47 -10.28
N SER A 2 21.57 -2.00 -10.05
CA SER A 2 20.80 -2.26 -8.83
C SER A 2 20.12 -3.62 -8.95
N ASP A 3 20.25 -4.46 -7.92
CA ASP A 3 19.80 -5.85 -7.89
C ASP A 3 18.32 -6.02 -8.32
N PRO A 4 18.00 -7.06 -9.13
CA PRO A 4 16.63 -7.39 -9.49
C PRO A 4 15.94 -8.04 -8.30
N CYS A 5 14.96 -7.34 -7.72
CA CYS A 5 13.91 -7.89 -6.86
C CYS A 5 14.38 -8.92 -5.82
N ASN A 6 14.89 -8.45 -4.68
CA ASN A 6 14.98 -9.26 -3.47
C ASN A 6 13.56 -9.59 -2.98
N TYR A 7 13.03 -10.75 -3.38
CA TYR A 7 11.71 -11.26 -2.95
C TYR A 7 11.71 -11.76 -1.50
N ASP A 8 12.87 -11.93 -0.85
CA ASP A 8 12.97 -12.42 0.53
C ASP A 8 12.62 -11.35 1.59
N ALA A 9 12.46 -10.09 1.19
CA ALA A 9 12.26 -8.98 2.11
C ALA A 9 10.79 -8.73 2.53
N PHE A 10 9.82 -9.41 1.92
CA PHE A 10 8.38 -9.17 2.14
C PHE A 10 7.69 -10.37 2.78
N ARG A 11 7.96 -10.58 4.06
CA ARG A 11 7.18 -11.55 4.84
C ARG A 11 5.80 -10.97 5.11
N VAL A 12 4.80 -11.41 4.34
CA VAL A 12 3.40 -11.22 4.72
C VAL A 12 3.07 -12.25 5.80
N PRO A 13 2.68 -11.84 7.00
CA PRO A 13 2.24 -12.76 8.04
C PRO A 13 1.00 -13.51 7.57
N TYR A 14 0.90 -14.80 7.91
CA TYR A 14 -0.26 -15.61 7.51
C TYR A 14 -1.58 -15.03 8.03
N ALA A 15 -1.58 -14.51 9.26
CA ALA A 15 -2.74 -13.83 9.84
C ALA A 15 -3.23 -12.66 8.96
N SER A 16 -2.33 -11.86 8.40
CA SER A 16 -2.69 -10.74 7.53
C SER A 16 -3.35 -11.21 6.22
N LEU A 17 -3.05 -12.42 5.73
CA LEU A 17 -3.71 -12.96 4.54
C LEU A 17 -5.19 -13.21 4.79
N GLU A 18 -5.57 -13.72 5.97
CA GLU A 18 -6.98 -13.95 6.32
C GLU A 18 -7.78 -12.64 6.31
N PHE A 19 -7.21 -11.56 6.84
CA PHE A 19 -7.86 -10.24 6.84
C PHE A 19 -7.92 -9.58 5.46
N LEU A 20 -6.98 -9.92 4.55
CA LEU A 20 -6.99 -9.48 3.16
C LEU A 20 -8.01 -10.22 2.29
N ILE A 21 -8.48 -11.41 2.69
CA ILE A 21 -9.51 -12.14 1.95
C ILE A 21 -10.78 -11.27 1.87
N GLY A 22 -11.25 -11.07 0.64
CA GLY A 22 -12.41 -10.24 0.33
C GLY A 22 -12.16 -8.74 0.41
N ALA A 23 -10.91 -8.28 0.59
CA ALA A 23 -10.58 -6.87 0.50
C ALA A 23 -10.66 -6.36 -0.95
N GLY A 24 -11.02 -5.09 -1.12
CA GLY A 24 -11.03 -4.46 -2.44
C GLY A 24 -9.65 -4.49 -3.12
N PRO A 25 -9.57 -4.58 -4.45
CA PRO A 25 -8.28 -4.69 -5.16
C PRO A 25 -7.36 -3.49 -4.92
N LEU A 26 -7.92 -2.30 -4.71
CA LEU A 26 -7.15 -1.11 -4.36
C LEU A 26 -6.62 -1.18 -2.92
N ALA A 27 -7.41 -1.67 -1.97
CA ALA A 27 -6.98 -1.86 -0.58
C ALA A 27 -5.83 -2.87 -0.50
N ILE A 28 -5.94 -3.99 -1.23
CA ILE A 28 -4.86 -4.98 -1.35
C ILE A 28 -3.59 -4.33 -1.91
N ALA A 29 -3.69 -3.59 -3.02
CA ALA A 29 -2.55 -2.92 -3.62
C ALA A 29 -1.89 -1.94 -2.63
N ILE A 30 -2.68 -1.09 -1.97
CA ILE A 30 -2.18 -0.14 -0.97
C ILE A 30 -1.49 -0.87 0.19
N TYR A 31 -2.05 -1.97 0.69
CA TYR A 31 -1.43 -2.76 1.76
C TYR A 31 -0.01 -3.21 1.39
N PHE A 32 0.19 -3.74 0.18
CA PHE A 32 1.51 -4.13 -0.30
C PHE A 32 2.45 -2.93 -0.49
N VAL A 33 1.94 -1.78 -0.96
CA VAL A 33 2.72 -0.53 -0.99
C VAL A 33 3.17 -0.12 0.41
N LEU A 34 2.28 -0.17 1.40
CA LEU A 34 2.62 0.18 2.79
C LEU A 34 3.65 -0.79 3.37
N LEU A 35 3.46 -2.09 3.15
CA LEU A 35 4.41 -3.13 3.56
C LEU A 35 5.81 -2.88 2.96
N SER A 36 5.89 -2.32 1.74
CA SER A 36 7.15 -2.05 1.06
C SER A 36 8.01 -0.95 1.63
N VAL A 37 7.38 -0.06 2.37
CA VAL A 37 8.04 1.10 2.98
C VAL A 37 7.97 1.03 4.51
N THR A 38 7.59 -0.13 5.05
CA THR A 38 7.52 -0.39 6.48
C THR A 38 8.93 -0.59 7.05
N ASP A 39 9.27 0.11 8.13
CA ASP A 39 10.49 -0.19 8.88
C ASP A 39 10.28 -1.48 9.70
N PRO A 40 11.05 -2.56 9.45
CA PRO A 40 10.84 -3.84 10.12
C PRO A 40 11.12 -3.78 11.63
N LYS A 41 11.84 -2.78 12.14
CA LYS A 41 12.10 -2.64 13.58
C LYS A 41 10.93 -2.01 14.34
N THR A 42 10.14 -1.17 13.68
CA THR A 42 9.07 -0.38 14.33
C THR A 42 7.68 -0.76 13.83
N SER A 43 7.59 -1.54 12.75
CA SER A 43 6.36 -1.85 12.02
C SER A 43 5.62 -0.60 11.51
N LEU A 44 6.34 0.51 11.31
CA LEU A 44 5.78 1.75 10.81
C LEU A 44 6.08 1.94 9.32
N ALA A 45 5.02 2.03 8.52
CA ALA A 45 5.05 2.59 7.18
C ALA A 45 4.95 4.12 7.28
N GLY A 46 5.83 4.85 6.62
CA GLY A 46 5.83 6.33 6.68
C GLY A 46 6.85 6.94 7.66
N ALA A 47 7.60 6.11 8.39
CA ALA A 47 8.59 6.59 9.38
C ALA A 47 9.88 7.12 8.74
N ARG A 48 10.36 6.48 7.65
CA ARG A 48 11.57 6.90 6.91
C ARG A 48 11.25 7.50 5.55
N THR A 49 10.24 6.96 4.87
CA THR A 49 9.77 7.44 3.56
C THR A 49 8.44 8.14 3.76
N ILE A 50 8.34 9.42 3.42
CA ILE A 50 7.07 10.15 3.51
C ILE A 50 6.09 9.54 2.52
N ILE A 51 4.95 9.05 3.03
CA ILE A 51 3.85 8.54 2.20
C ILE A 51 2.92 9.72 1.91
N SER A 52 2.77 10.05 0.63
CA SER A 52 1.80 11.03 0.16
C SER A 52 0.66 10.35 -0.59
N ARG A 53 -0.50 11.02 -0.69
CA ARG A 53 -1.60 10.54 -1.54
C ARG A 53 -1.17 10.39 -3.00
N GLN A 54 -0.34 11.31 -3.49
CA GLN A 54 0.20 11.25 -4.84
C GLN A 54 1.06 10.00 -5.06
N MET A 55 1.94 9.67 -4.10
CA MET A 55 2.74 8.44 -4.17
C MET A 55 1.83 7.19 -4.23
N LEU A 56 0.78 7.13 -3.41
CA LEU A 56 -0.18 6.03 -3.46
C LEU A 56 -0.89 5.94 -4.81
N ARG A 57 -1.23 7.06 -5.45
CA ARG A 57 -1.80 7.06 -6.81
C ARG A 57 -0.84 6.50 -7.83
N GLU A 58 0.41 6.95 -7.82
CA GLU A 58 1.44 6.52 -8.77
C GLU A 58 1.74 5.03 -8.63
N TRP A 59 1.77 4.52 -7.39
CA TRP A 59 2.09 3.11 -7.13
C TRP A 59 0.89 2.16 -7.31
N THR A 60 -0.33 2.70 -7.30
CA THR A 60 -1.56 1.94 -7.62
C THR A 60 -2.01 2.14 -9.06
N GLU A 61 -1.26 2.93 -9.84
CA GLU A 61 -1.52 3.19 -11.25
C GLU A 61 -1.40 1.88 -12.04
N ARG A 62 -2.40 1.61 -12.88
CA ARG A 62 -2.36 0.48 -13.81
C ARG A 62 -2.17 1.00 -15.22
N GLU A 63 -1.11 0.54 -15.87
CA GLU A 63 -0.90 0.77 -17.29
C GLU A 63 -1.50 -0.38 -18.09
N ILE A 64 -2.30 -0.06 -19.10
CA ILE A 64 -2.71 -1.04 -20.11
C ILE A 64 -1.96 -0.71 -21.40
N ARG A 65 -1.26 -1.71 -21.95
CA ARG A 65 -0.69 -1.62 -23.29
C ARG A 65 -1.82 -1.64 -24.31
N ARG A 66 -1.99 -0.57 -25.07
CA ARG A 66 -2.93 -0.50 -26.20
C ARG A 66 -2.17 -0.22 -27.49
N GLY A 67 -2.06 -1.23 -28.36
CA GLY A 67 -1.31 -1.12 -29.61
C GLY A 67 0.16 -0.77 -29.36
N ARG A 68 0.67 0.29 -30.01
CA ARG A 68 2.05 0.79 -29.83
C ARG A 68 2.22 1.79 -28.68
N GLY A 69 1.17 2.08 -27.92
CA GLY A 69 1.19 3.08 -26.84
C GLY A 69 0.95 2.48 -25.45
N LEU A 70 1.52 3.13 -24.44
CA LEU A 70 1.18 2.94 -23.02
C LEU A 70 0.05 3.90 -22.69
N GLN A 71 -1.11 3.39 -22.28
CA GLN A 71 -2.20 4.22 -21.77
C GLN A 71 -2.37 3.96 -20.27
N ARG A 72 -2.32 5.02 -19.47
CA ARG A 72 -2.73 5.01 -18.07
C ARG A 72 -4.20 4.61 -18.02
N ALA A 73 -4.47 3.40 -17.54
CA ALA A 73 -5.79 2.80 -17.61
C ALA A 73 -6.61 3.04 -16.34
N TYR A 74 -5.93 3.22 -15.21
CA TYR A 74 -6.57 3.48 -13.94
C TYR A 74 -5.65 4.31 -13.04
N GLN A 75 -6.19 5.41 -12.52
CA GLN A 75 -5.58 6.22 -11.47
C GLN A 75 -6.61 6.43 -10.37
N ALA A 76 -6.29 5.99 -9.16
CA ALA A 76 -7.21 6.09 -8.03
C ALA A 76 -7.48 7.56 -7.65
N THR A 77 -8.74 7.91 -7.48
CA THR A 77 -9.16 9.20 -6.93
C THR A 77 -8.83 9.30 -5.44
N ASP A 78 -8.82 10.52 -4.87
CA ASP A 78 -8.59 10.70 -3.42
C ASP A 78 -9.65 9.98 -2.57
N ASN A 79 -10.89 9.95 -3.05
CA ASN A 79 -11.98 9.26 -2.36
C ASN A 79 -11.81 7.75 -2.37
N GLU A 80 -11.34 7.17 -3.48
CA GLU A 80 -11.05 5.73 -3.55
C GLU A 80 -9.87 5.35 -2.65
N LEU A 81 -8.79 6.14 -2.66
CA LEU A 81 -7.65 5.93 -1.77
C LEU A 81 -8.07 6.02 -0.29
N ARG A 82 -8.88 7.03 0.06
CA ARG A 82 -9.40 7.18 1.42
C ARG A 82 -10.23 5.97 1.84
N ARG A 83 -11.18 5.54 1.01
CA ARG A 83 -12.03 4.36 1.30
C ARG A 83 -11.23 3.08 1.43
N ALA A 84 -10.21 2.90 0.59
CA ALA A 84 -9.32 1.75 0.66
C ALA A 84 -8.49 1.74 1.95
N LEU A 85 -7.98 2.89 2.40
CA LEU A 85 -7.30 3.02 3.69
C LEU A 85 -8.25 2.76 4.87
N GLU A 86 -9.47 3.32 4.85
CA GLU A 86 -10.50 3.06 5.86
C GLU A 86 -10.92 1.58 5.90
N GLU A 87 -10.92 0.90 4.75
CA GLU A 87 -11.15 -0.54 4.69
C GLU A 87 -10.03 -1.33 5.38
N LEU A 88 -8.77 -0.99 5.12
CA LEU A 88 -7.62 -1.65 5.77
C LEU A 88 -7.61 -1.40 7.30
N GLU A 89 -7.96 -0.19 7.74
CA GLU A 89 -8.10 0.15 9.15
C GLU A 89 -9.22 -0.70 9.81
N ARG A 90 -10.41 -0.79 9.17
CA ARG A 90 -11.51 -1.64 9.68
C ARG A 90 -11.18 -3.12 9.71
N ARG A 91 -10.35 -3.59 8.79
CA ARG A 91 -9.86 -4.97 8.72
C ARG A 91 -8.69 -5.26 9.68
N GLN A 92 -8.30 -4.30 10.50
CA GLN A 92 -7.21 -4.43 11.48
C GLN A 92 -5.87 -4.80 10.81
N LEU A 93 -5.64 -4.33 9.59
CA LEU A 93 -4.38 -4.52 8.86
C LEU A 93 -3.42 -3.36 9.05
N ILE A 94 -3.96 -2.16 9.28
CA ILE A 94 -3.20 -0.95 9.55
C ILE A 94 -3.87 -0.15 10.66
N GLU A 95 -3.06 0.61 11.38
CA GLU A 95 -3.50 1.64 12.32
C GLU A 95 -2.84 2.95 11.94
N ARG A 96 -3.63 4.01 11.77
CA ARG A 96 -3.10 5.34 11.47
C ARG A 96 -2.50 5.96 12.72
N THR A 97 -1.21 6.27 12.70
CA THR A 97 -0.48 6.88 13.83
C THR A 97 -0.06 8.32 13.55
N GLY A 98 -0.22 8.82 12.32
CA GLY A 98 0.09 10.19 11.91
C GLY A 98 -1.13 11.12 11.82
N SER A 99 -0.89 12.37 11.42
CA SER A 99 -1.96 13.37 11.17
C SER A 99 -2.58 13.22 9.78
N ALA A 100 -3.64 13.97 9.48
CA ALA A 100 -4.29 13.96 8.15
C ALA A 100 -3.34 14.30 6.97
N GLU A 101 -2.23 14.98 7.27
CA GLU A 101 -1.19 15.40 6.31
C GLU A 101 0.02 14.44 6.27
N ARG A 102 0.27 13.70 7.36
CA ARG A 102 1.34 12.71 7.45
C ARG A 102 0.74 11.31 7.55
N LEU A 103 0.71 10.63 6.41
CA LEU A 103 0.26 9.24 6.34
C LEU A 103 1.34 8.33 6.95
N VAL A 104 1.26 8.16 8.27
CA VAL A 104 2.05 7.17 9.00
C VAL A 104 1.10 6.09 9.49
N PHE A 105 1.44 4.85 9.16
CA PHE A 105 0.64 3.68 9.51
C PHE A 105 1.49 2.67 10.26
N ARG A 106 0.99 2.19 11.39
CA ARG A 106 1.46 0.95 11.98
C ARG A 106 0.83 -0.21 11.23
N MET A 107 1.65 -1.12 10.75
CA MET A 107 1.17 -2.36 10.16
C MET A 107 0.82 -3.32 11.29
N LEU A 108 -0.36 -3.92 11.21
CA LEU A 108 -0.86 -4.84 12.23
C LEU A 108 -0.74 -6.29 11.71
N GLY A 109 -0.35 -7.19 12.61
CA GLY A 109 -0.21 -8.61 12.32
C GLY A 109 1.17 -9.07 11.83
N ILE A 110 2.19 -8.18 11.77
CA ILE A 110 3.60 -8.52 11.45
C ILE A 110 4.40 -9.01 12.64
#